data_AF-A0A2P2JTM9-F1
#
_entry.id   AF-A0A2P2JTM9-F1
#
_cell.length_a   1.000
_cell.length_b   1.000
_cell.length_c   1.000
_cell.angle_alpha   90.00
_cell.angle_beta   90.00
_cell.angle_gamma   90.00
#
_symmetry.space_group_name_H-M   'P 1'
#
loop_
_entity.id
_entity.type
_entity.pdbx_description
1 polymer ?
#
loop_
_entity_poly.entity_id
_entity_poly.type
_entity_poly.pdbx_seq_one_letter_code
_entity_poly.pdbx_strand_id
1 'polypeptide(L)'
;MVIKSYVVVHNIAKRHNVGTLARSATAFGVTELILVGRRDFNAFGSHGSTSHLPFRHFHSLLDARLFIKERDCDICGVEIADGALPVNEHPFKKSTAFLLGNEGTGLSAKECEICDFFVYIPQYGSGTASLNVTVAASIVLHHFGVWAGFSERLRDGNKFVVAERPARQAKYWTETEESIIKEQRSRKKIATNGFFDEIRNGDPASNLLDALFIED
;
A
#
# COMPACT_ATOMS: atom_id res chain seq x y z
N MET A 1 6.67 -21.26 13.22
CA MET A 1 6.03 -20.61 12.06
C MET A 1 6.97 -19.51 11.57
N VAL A 2 7.18 -19.35 10.26
CA VAL A 2 8.12 -18.33 9.74
C VAL A 2 7.41 -16.97 9.75
N ILE A 3 7.94 -16.01 10.51
CA ILE A 3 7.43 -14.63 10.56
C ILE A 3 7.67 -13.94 9.22
N LYS A 4 6.65 -13.25 8.71
CA LYS A 4 6.69 -12.53 7.43
C LYS A 4 6.31 -11.07 7.62
N SER A 5 6.85 -10.21 6.76
CA SER A 5 6.44 -8.81 6.65
C SER A 5 5.87 -8.52 5.27
N TYR A 6 4.88 -7.64 5.23
CA TYR A 6 4.28 -7.10 4.02
C TYR A 6 4.27 -5.58 4.10
N VAL A 7 4.24 -4.91 2.96
CA VAL A 7 4.06 -3.46 2.90
C VAL A 7 2.83 -3.16 2.08
N VAL A 8 1.88 -2.42 2.65
CA VAL A 8 0.65 -2.01 2.00
C VAL A 8 0.74 -0.53 1.64
N VAL A 9 0.42 -0.25 0.39
CA VAL A 9 0.47 1.08 -0.21
C VAL A 9 -0.90 1.33 -0.82
N HIS A 10 -1.58 2.38 -0.37
CA HIS A 10 -2.88 2.76 -0.91
C HIS A 10 -2.81 4.16 -1.52
N ASN A 11 -3.05 4.22 -2.83
CA ASN A 11 -3.07 5.47 -3.61
C ASN A 11 -1.92 6.46 -3.29
N ILE A 12 -0.67 5.98 -3.23
CA ILE A 12 0.49 6.86 -2.96
C ILE A 12 0.49 8.04 -3.93
N ALA A 13 0.45 9.25 -3.37
CA ALA A 13 0.33 10.50 -4.13
C ALA A 13 1.55 10.74 -5.06
N LYS A 14 2.74 10.30 -4.63
CA LYS A 14 4.01 10.54 -5.34
C LYS A 14 4.56 9.26 -5.95
N ARG A 15 4.51 9.16 -7.29
CA ARG A 15 4.99 7.98 -8.05
C ARG A 15 6.42 7.54 -7.72
N HIS A 16 7.32 8.46 -7.34
CA HIS A 16 8.72 8.12 -7.01
C HIS A 16 8.89 7.38 -5.67
N ASN A 17 7.90 7.47 -4.76
CA ASN A 17 8.01 6.82 -3.44
C ASN A 17 7.93 5.30 -3.54
N VAL A 18 7.26 4.75 -4.55
CA VAL A 18 7.11 3.28 -4.71
C VAL A 18 8.45 2.61 -5.01
N GLY A 19 9.30 3.21 -5.85
CA GLY A 19 10.61 2.65 -6.18
C GLY A 19 11.57 2.63 -4.98
N THR A 20 11.65 3.74 -4.24
CA THR A 20 12.46 3.84 -3.02
C THR A 20 11.94 2.90 -1.94
N LEU A 21 10.62 2.83 -1.75
CA LEU A 21 10.00 1.91 -0.81
C LEU A 21 10.28 0.45 -1.17
N ALA A 22 10.18 0.06 -2.44
CA ALA A 22 10.51 -1.28 -2.90
C ALA A 22 11.96 -1.65 -2.62
N ARG A 23 12.89 -0.69 -2.74
CA ARG A 23 14.29 -0.88 -2.40
C ARG A 23 14.48 -1.16 -0.91
N SER A 24 13.90 -0.34 -0.03
CA SER A 24 13.95 -0.57 1.42
C SER A 24 13.27 -1.88 1.81
N ALA A 25 12.09 -2.16 1.24
CA ALA A 25 11.36 -3.40 1.47
C ALA A 25 12.21 -4.63 1.09
N THR A 26 12.89 -4.60 -0.06
CA THR A 26 13.82 -5.67 -0.47
C THR A 26 14.98 -5.80 0.53
N ALA A 27 15.57 -4.69 0.96
CA ALA A 27 16.70 -4.68 1.88
C ALA A 27 16.34 -5.27 3.27
N PHE A 28 15.11 -5.04 3.74
CA PHE A 28 14.64 -5.53 5.04
C PHE A 28 13.85 -6.85 4.96
N GLY A 29 13.92 -7.56 3.84
CA GLY A 29 13.35 -8.91 3.71
C GLY A 29 11.81 -8.95 3.67
N VAL A 30 11.17 -7.90 3.16
CA VAL A 30 9.72 -7.88 2.94
C VAL A 30 9.33 -8.99 1.98
N THR A 31 8.27 -9.72 2.33
CA THR A 31 7.78 -10.86 1.56
C THR A 31 7.10 -10.41 0.27
N GLU A 32 6.25 -9.39 0.34
CA GLU A 32 5.46 -8.92 -0.79
C GLU A 32 5.00 -7.46 -0.56
N LEU A 33 4.99 -6.68 -1.64
CA LEU A 33 4.46 -5.32 -1.64
C LEU A 33 3.04 -5.34 -2.22
N ILE A 34 2.10 -4.89 -1.41
CA ILE A 34 0.66 -4.86 -1.70
C ILE A 34 0.27 -3.45 -2.09
N LEU A 35 -0.25 -3.31 -3.31
CA LEU A 35 -0.71 -2.06 -3.89
C LEU A 35 -2.23 -2.05 -3.92
N VAL A 36 -2.83 -1.01 -3.39
CA VAL A 36 -4.29 -0.88 -3.32
C VAL A 36 -4.75 0.38 -4.05
N GLY A 37 -5.83 0.24 -4.82
CA GLY A 37 -6.47 1.35 -5.53
C GLY A 37 -5.97 1.49 -6.96
N ARG A 38 -5.44 2.66 -7.32
CA ARG A 38 -5.00 2.98 -8.68
C ARG A 38 -3.87 2.05 -9.17
N ARG A 39 -3.98 1.56 -10.42
CA ARG A 39 -2.97 0.67 -11.05
C ARG A 39 -1.76 1.41 -11.62
N ASP A 40 -1.87 2.72 -11.76
CA ASP A 40 -0.90 3.59 -12.40
C ASP A 40 0.16 4.09 -11.41
N PHE A 41 1.12 3.22 -11.10
CA PHE A 41 2.33 3.56 -10.34
C PHE A 41 3.58 3.39 -11.21
N ASN A 42 4.62 4.21 -10.97
CA ASN A 42 5.91 4.06 -11.64
C ASN A 42 6.92 3.47 -10.65
N ALA A 43 7.63 2.41 -11.04
CA ALA A 43 8.67 1.77 -10.21
C ALA A 43 10.05 2.46 -10.31
N PHE A 44 10.08 3.73 -10.69
CA PHE A 44 11.30 4.52 -10.89
C PHE A 44 12.03 4.74 -9.56
N GLY A 45 13.36 4.61 -9.51
CA GLY A 45 14.15 4.70 -8.28
C GLY A 45 14.42 3.37 -7.55
N SER A 46 13.88 2.25 -8.04
CA SER A 46 14.12 0.93 -7.44
C SER A 46 15.52 0.35 -7.68
N HIS A 47 16.33 0.90 -8.62
CA HIS A 47 17.66 0.39 -8.97
C HIS A 47 17.72 -1.15 -9.19
N GLY A 48 16.67 -1.76 -9.74
CA GLY A 48 16.60 -3.20 -10.01
C GLY A 48 16.06 -4.07 -8.86
N SER A 49 15.89 -3.51 -7.65
CA SER A 49 15.35 -4.23 -6.48
C SER A 49 13.94 -4.79 -6.68
N THR A 50 13.14 -4.15 -7.54
CA THR A 50 11.79 -4.60 -7.90
C THR A 50 11.75 -6.00 -8.52
N SER A 51 12.89 -6.54 -8.99
CA SER A 51 12.97 -7.92 -9.48
C SER A 51 13.11 -8.99 -8.39
N HIS A 52 13.39 -8.58 -7.14
CA HIS A 52 13.53 -9.45 -5.98
C HIS A 52 12.35 -9.34 -5.01
N LEU A 53 11.40 -8.44 -5.27
CA LEU A 53 10.24 -8.18 -4.42
C LEU A 53 8.96 -8.40 -5.23
N PRO A 54 8.13 -9.40 -4.88
CA PRO A 54 6.83 -9.59 -5.50
C PRO A 54 5.90 -8.39 -5.25
N PHE A 55 5.12 -8.04 -6.28
CA PHE A 55 4.06 -7.05 -6.19
C PHE A 55 2.70 -7.72 -6.40
N ARG A 56 1.73 -7.33 -5.57
CA ARG A 56 0.32 -7.70 -5.69
C ARG A 56 -0.55 -6.46 -5.70
N HIS A 57 -1.55 -6.47 -6.56
CA HIS A 57 -2.52 -5.37 -6.65
C HIS A 57 -3.88 -5.83 -6.15
N PHE A 58 -4.57 -4.94 -5.44
CA PHE A 58 -5.99 -5.05 -5.09
C PHE A 58 -6.71 -3.77 -5.46
N HIS A 59 -7.99 -3.87 -5.80
CA HIS A 59 -8.80 -2.69 -6.07
C HIS A 59 -9.27 -1.99 -4.78
N SER A 60 -9.51 -2.75 -3.71
CA SER A 60 -10.03 -2.22 -2.44
C SER A 60 -9.18 -2.61 -1.24
N LEU A 61 -9.21 -1.76 -0.20
CA LEU A 61 -8.57 -2.03 1.09
C LEU A 61 -9.16 -3.27 1.77
N LEU A 62 -10.45 -3.55 1.53
CA LEU A 62 -11.13 -4.72 2.08
C LEU A 62 -10.58 -6.03 1.51
N ASP A 63 -10.39 -6.11 0.19
CA ASP A 63 -9.82 -7.29 -0.46
C ASP A 63 -8.37 -7.53 0.01
N ALA A 64 -7.59 -6.46 0.13
CA ALA A 64 -6.25 -6.51 0.71
C ALA A 64 -6.28 -7.01 2.16
N ARG A 65 -7.21 -6.52 2.99
CA ARG A 65 -7.37 -6.97 4.38
C ARG A 65 -7.70 -8.45 4.45
N LEU A 66 -8.67 -8.93 3.66
CA LEU A 66 -9.03 -10.36 3.62
C LEU A 66 -7.82 -11.23 3.27
N PHE A 67 -7.08 -10.87 2.23
CA PHE A 67 -5.87 -11.57 1.81
C PHE A 67 -4.80 -11.65 2.91
N ILE A 68 -4.60 -10.56 3.65
CA ILE A 68 -3.64 -10.49 4.76
C ILE A 68 -4.11 -11.35 5.93
N LYS A 69 -5.40 -11.28 6.28
CA LYS A 69 -5.99 -12.03 7.40
C LYS A 69 -5.98 -13.54 7.19
N GLU A 70 -6.22 -14.01 5.96
CA GLU A 70 -6.09 -15.43 5.59
C GLU A 70 -4.68 -16.01 5.86
N ARG A 71 -3.67 -15.16 6.00
CA ARG A 71 -2.27 -15.53 6.27
C ARG A 71 -1.88 -15.41 7.74
N ASP A 72 -2.84 -15.23 8.63
CA ASP A 72 -2.63 -14.98 10.05
C ASP A 72 -1.66 -13.80 10.30
N CYS A 73 -1.87 -12.73 9.55
CA CYS A 73 -1.03 -11.54 9.57
C CYS A 73 -1.82 -10.35 10.13
N ASP A 74 -1.20 -9.57 11.01
CA ASP A 74 -1.78 -8.31 11.48
C ASP A 74 -1.52 -7.18 10.49
N ILE A 75 -2.37 -6.17 10.49
CA ILE A 75 -2.23 -4.94 9.71
C ILE A 75 -1.87 -3.84 10.70
N CYS A 76 -0.64 -3.35 10.60
CA CYS A 76 -0.10 -2.30 11.44
C CYS A 76 -0.08 -0.98 10.66
N GLY A 77 -0.84 0.00 11.13
CA GLY A 77 -0.77 1.37 10.60
C GLY A 77 0.47 2.08 11.13
N VAL A 78 1.28 2.65 10.23
CA VAL A 78 2.41 3.51 10.61
C VAL A 78 1.93 4.95 10.59
N GLU A 79 1.51 5.44 11.75
CA GLU A 79 0.87 6.74 11.90
C GLU A 79 1.02 7.26 13.34
N ILE A 80 1.09 8.59 13.47
CA ILE A 80 1.00 9.30 14.75
C ILE A 80 -0.49 9.41 15.10
N ALA A 81 -1.03 8.36 15.72
CA ALA A 81 -2.43 8.27 16.14
C ALA A 81 -2.57 8.04 17.64
N ASP A 82 -3.72 8.38 18.21
CA ASP A 82 -4.03 8.09 19.61
C ASP A 82 -3.98 6.58 19.87
N GLY A 83 -3.28 6.19 20.94
CA GLY A 83 -3.06 4.78 21.28
C GLY A 83 -2.03 4.05 20.41
N ALA A 84 -1.35 4.75 19.47
CA ALA A 84 -0.23 4.18 18.74
C ALA A 84 0.95 3.88 19.68
N LEU A 85 1.63 2.76 19.44
CA LEU A 85 2.76 2.31 20.26
C LEU A 85 4.10 2.72 19.64
N PRO A 86 5.11 3.06 20.46
CA PRO A 86 6.43 3.43 19.95
C PRO A 86 7.12 2.22 19.31
N VAL A 87 7.56 2.35 18.05
CA VAL A 87 8.09 1.23 17.27
C VAL A 87 9.37 0.60 17.86
N ASN A 88 10.15 1.38 18.60
CA ASN A 88 11.39 0.93 19.26
C ASN A 88 11.14 0.02 20.46
N GLU A 89 9.91 -0.08 20.95
CA GLU A 89 9.51 -1.08 21.96
C GLU A 89 9.10 -2.42 21.32
N HIS A 90 9.12 -2.50 20.00
CA HIS A 90 8.81 -3.71 19.23
C HIS A 90 7.45 -4.35 19.60
N PRO A 91 6.33 -3.62 19.45
CA PRO A 91 4.99 -4.07 19.88
C PRO A 91 4.39 -5.18 19.00
N PHE A 92 5.20 -5.87 18.20
CA PHE A 92 4.78 -6.87 17.23
C PHE A 92 4.55 -8.22 17.92
N LYS A 93 3.62 -9.01 17.39
CA LYS A 93 3.25 -10.34 17.94
C LYS A 93 3.40 -11.47 16.95
N LYS A 94 3.23 -11.18 15.66
CA LYS A 94 3.29 -12.17 14.57
C LYS A 94 3.64 -11.49 13.23
N SER A 95 3.47 -12.22 12.14
CA SER A 95 3.58 -11.67 10.79
C SER A 95 2.76 -10.38 10.67
N THR A 96 3.33 -9.35 10.06
CA THR A 96 2.74 -8.01 10.05
C THR A 96 2.80 -7.37 8.67
N ALA A 97 1.69 -6.81 8.22
CA ALA A 97 1.56 -5.97 7.05
C ALA A 97 1.53 -4.49 7.46
N PHE A 98 2.48 -3.70 6.97
CA PHE A 98 2.62 -2.30 7.33
C PHE A 98 1.89 -1.40 6.34
N LEU A 99 0.84 -0.72 6.79
CA LEU A 99 0.13 0.29 6.00
C LEU A 99 0.69 1.67 6.33
N LEU A 100 1.18 2.36 5.31
CA LEU A 100 1.89 3.64 5.47
C LEU A 100 0.96 4.82 5.17
N GLY A 101 0.95 5.81 6.06
CA GLY A 101 0.23 7.08 5.83
C GLY A 101 0.81 7.89 4.67
N ASN A 102 -0.03 8.63 3.95
CA ASN A 102 0.44 9.55 2.91
C ASN A 102 1.11 10.79 3.54
N GLU A 103 2.12 11.33 2.87
CA GLU A 103 2.80 12.55 3.32
C GLU A 103 1.79 13.72 3.46
N GLY A 104 1.76 14.36 4.63
CA GLY A 104 0.93 15.52 4.91
C GLY A 104 -0.50 15.20 5.35
N THR A 105 -1.14 14.17 4.78
CA THR A 105 -2.51 13.77 5.14
C THR A 105 -2.60 12.62 6.12
N GLY A 106 -1.50 11.88 6.31
CA GLY A 106 -1.50 10.65 7.11
C GLY A 106 -2.35 9.54 6.50
N LEU A 107 -2.78 8.60 7.34
CA LEU A 107 -3.79 7.60 7.04
C LEU A 107 -5.20 8.21 7.06
N SER A 108 -5.97 7.92 6.03
CA SER A 108 -7.41 8.19 5.95
C SER A 108 -8.20 7.29 6.91
N ALA A 109 -9.43 7.69 7.24
CA ALA A 109 -10.32 6.91 8.12
C ALA A 109 -10.50 5.45 7.64
N LYS A 110 -10.66 5.24 6.32
CA LYS A 110 -10.79 3.90 5.73
C LYS A 110 -9.53 3.05 5.87
N GLU A 111 -8.36 3.68 5.87
CA GLU A 111 -7.08 3.01 6.11
C GLU A 111 -6.92 2.65 7.58
N CYS A 112 -7.30 3.55 8.48
CA CYS A 112 -7.31 3.28 9.92
C CYS A 112 -8.26 2.12 10.28
N GLU A 113 -9.45 2.06 9.69
CA GLU A 113 -10.45 1.01 9.93
C GLU A 113 -9.96 -0.41 9.60
N ILE A 114 -9.03 -0.55 8.66
CA ILE A 114 -8.46 -1.86 8.31
C ILE A 114 -7.23 -2.23 9.13
N CYS A 115 -6.69 -1.31 9.94
CA CYS A 115 -5.56 -1.59 10.81
C CYS A 115 -6.03 -2.28 12.10
N ASP A 116 -5.21 -3.18 12.64
CA ASP A 116 -5.46 -3.85 13.91
C ASP A 116 -4.81 -3.10 15.08
N PHE A 117 -3.71 -2.39 14.81
CA PHE A 117 -3.04 -1.51 15.75
C PHE A 117 -2.17 -0.50 14.98
N PHE A 118 -1.65 0.48 15.71
CA PHE A 118 -0.83 1.54 15.16
C PHE A 118 0.53 1.61 15.84
N VAL A 119 1.55 1.98 15.08
CA VAL A 119 2.87 2.33 15.61
C VAL A 119 3.32 3.67 15.10
N TYR A 120 4.11 4.37 15.91
CA TYR A 120 4.76 5.61 15.52
C TYR A 120 6.27 5.54 15.80
N ILE A 121 7.01 6.45 15.18
CA ILE A 121 8.45 6.61 15.40
C ILE A 121 8.63 7.78 16.37
N PRO A 122 9.19 7.56 17.57
CA PRO A 122 9.48 8.67 18.48
C PRO A 122 10.43 9.68 17.83
N GLN A 123 10.06 10.97 17.89
CA GLN A 123 10.88 12.08 17.43
C GLN A 123 11.35 12.89 18.63
N TYR A 124 12.60 13.34 18.59
CA TYR A 124 13.25 14.04 19.71
C TYR A 124 13.64 15.49 19.40
N GLY A 125 13.44 15.92 18.15
CA GLY A 125 13.69 17.29 17.70
C GLY A 125 12.38 18.06 17.55
N SER A 126 12.47 19.40 17.61
CA SER A 126 11.33 20.31 17.47
C SER A 126 11.14 20.88 16.06
N GLY A 127 12.01 20.53 15.11
CA GLY A 127 12.06 21.15 13.78
C GLY A 127 11.22 20.49 12.68
N THR A 128 10.52 19.39 12.97
CA THR A 128 9.66 18.71 11.99
C THR A 128 8.45 18.05 12.66
N ALA A 129 7.31 18.10 11.98
CA ALA A 129 6.08 17.46 12.44
C ALA A 129 6.03 15.96 12.09
N SER A 130 6.71 15.54 11.02
CA SER A 130 6.68 14.16 10.54
C SER A 130 7.90 13.80 9.69
N LEU A 131 8.05 12.51 9.41
CA LEU A 131 9.07 11.97 8.52
C LEU A 131 8.51 11.74 7.12
N ASN A 132 9.41 11.69 6.14
CA ASN A 132 9.09 11.16 4.82
C ASN A 132 8.55 9.72 4.95
N VAL A 133 7.48 9.38 4.20
CA VAL A 133 6.82 8.08 4.31
C VAL A 133 7.75 6.89 4.04
N THR A 134 8.68 7.01 3.09
CA THR A 134 9.61 5.93 2.76
C THR A 134 10.70 5.78 3.83
N VAL A 135 11.08 6.88 4.49
CA VAL A 135 11.98 6.86 5.65
C VAL A 135 11.29 6.21 6.84
N ALA A 136 10.05 6.59 7.13
CA ALA A 136 9.26 6.00 8.21
C ALA A 136 9.10 4.48 8.00
N ALA A 137 8.75 4.06 6.78
CA ALA A 137 8.69 2.65 6.42
C ALA A 137 10.03 1.92 6.65
N SER A 138 11.15 2.53 6.26
CA SER A 138 12.47 1.93 6.41
C SER A 138 12.83 1.70 7.89
N ILE A 139 12.53 2.67 8.76
CA ILE A 139 12.76 2.56 10.20
C ILE A 139 11.90 1.46 10.81
N VAL A 140 10.61 1.44 10.49
CA VAL A 140 9.66 0.44 11.02
C VAL A 140 10.03 -0.97 10.56
N LEU A 141 10.34 -1.14 9.26
CA LEU A 141 10.77 -2.43 8.72
C LEU A 141 12.06 -2.93 9.34
N HIS A 142 13.02 -2.04 9.60
CA HIS A 142 14.23 -2.39 10.32
C HIS A 142 13.92 -2.87 11.76
N HIS A 143 13.13 -2.12 12.53
CA HIS A 143 12.73 -2.54 13.88
C HIS A 143 11.95 -3.86 13.88
N PHE A 144 11.08 -4.08 12.89
CA PHE A 144 10.39 -5.35 12.73
C PHE A 144 11.36 -6.50 12.43
N GLY A 145 12.30 -6.31 11.49
CA GLY A 145 13.30 -7.32 11.16
C GLY A 145 14.18 -7.71 12.34
N VAL A 146 14.58 -6.74 13.17
CA VAL A 146 15.31 -6.99 14.42
C VAL A 146 14.47 -7.81 15.39
N TRP A 147 13.22 -7.41 15.65
CA TRP A 147 12.33 -8.15 16.54
C TRP A 147 12.03 -9.56 16.04
N ALA A 148 11.80 -9.72 14.74
CA ALA A 148 11.48 -10.99 14.10
C ALA A 148 12.71 -11.92 14.00
N GLY A 149 13.91 -11.44 14.33
CA GLY A 149 15.15 -12.21 14.24
C GLY A 149 15.55 -12.55 12.80
N PHE A 150 15.30 -11.64 11.85
CA PHE A 150 15.72 -11.85 10.46
C PHE A 150 17.24 -11.96 10.35
N SER A 151 17.71 -12.97 9.62
CA SER A 151 19.14 -13.20 9.45
C SER A 151 19.77 -12.11 8.58
N GLU A 152 20.91 -11.57 9.04
CA GLU A 152 21.71 -10.65 8.26
C GLU A 152 22.22 -11.33 6.98
N ARG A 153 22.22 -10.60 5.86
CA ARG A 153 22.79 -11.07 4.60
C ARG A 153 24.31 -11.02 4.63
N LEU A 154 24.96 -11.91 3.88
CA LEU A 154 26.43 -11.90 3.74
C LEU A 154 26.92 -10.55 3.20
N ARG A 155 28.09 -10.12 3.68
CA ARG A 155 28.79 -8.92 3.24
C ARG A 155 30.03 -9.28 2.43
N ASP A 156 30.31 -8.49 1.41
CA ASP A 156 31.53 -8.51 0.61
C ASP A 156 32.11 -7.09 0.59
N GLY A 157 33.21 -6.90 1.33
CA GLY A 157 33.79 -5.58 1.60
C GLY A 157 32.76 -4.62 2.22
N ASN A 158 32.46 -3.53 1.51
CA ASN A 158 31.58 -2.46 1.97
C ASN A 158 30.11 -2.62 1.49
N LYS A 159 29.72 -3.79 0.97
CA LYS A 159 28.38 -4.03 0.41
C LYS A 159 27.80 -5.37 0.87
N PHE A 160 26.47 -5.48 0.84
CA PHE A 160 25.79 -6.77 0.99
C PHE A 160 25.80 -7.55 -0.34
N VAL A 161 25.94 -8.87 -0.24
CA VAL A 161 25.90 -9.79 -1.39
C VAL A 161 24.47 -9.86 -1.93
N VAL A 162 24.31 -9.40 -3.17
CA VAL A 162 23.04 -9.42 -3.91
C VAL A 162 22.81 -10.83 -4.44
N ALA A 163 21.64 -11.40 -4.18
CA ALA A 163 21.26 -12.71 -4.71
C ALA A 163 21.12 -12.66 -6.24
N GLU A 164 21.25 -13.81 -6.89
CA GLU A 164 20.93 -13.91 -8.32
C GLU A 164 19.48 -13.48 -8.57
N ARG A 165 19.28 -12.86 -9.74
CA ARG A 165 17.96 -12.42 -10.14
C ARG A 165 17.06 -13.64 -10.37
N PRO A 166 15.86 -13.70 -9.77
CA PRO A 166 14.93 -14.79 -10.00
C PRO A 166 14.62 -14.94 -11.50
N ALA A 167 14.61 -16.18 -12.01
CA ALA A 167 14.19 -16.45 -13.38
C ALA A 167 12.70 -16.08 -13.53
N ARG A 168 12.40 -15.05 -14.34
CA ARG A 168 11.04 -14.56 -14.68
C ARG A 168 10.02 -14.66 -13.52
N GLN A 169 10.07 -13.71 -12.58
CA GLN A 169 8.87 -13.38 -11.82
C GLN A 169 7.93 -12.54 -12.68
N ALA A 170 6.66 -12.93 -12.77
CA ALA A 170 5.63 -12.03 -13.24
C ALA A 170 5.72 -10.77 -12.39
N LYS A 171 5.99 -9.63 -13.05
CA LYS A 171 6.21 -8.33 -12.39
C LYS A 171 4.99 -7.89 -11.55
N TYR A 172 3.86 -8.55 -11.80
CA TYR A 172 2.59 -8.44 -11.12
C TYR A 172 2.01 -9.85 -10.98
N TRP A 173 1.68 -10.27 -9.77
CA TRP A 173 0.62 -11.26 -9.61
C TRP A 173 -0.69 -10.50 -9.73
N THR A 174 -1.08 -10.17 -10.96
CA THR A 174 -2.46 -9.79 -11.25
C THR A 174 -3.32 -11.01 -10.94
N GLU A 175 -4.21 -10.84 -9.97
CA GLU A 175 -5.56 -11.40 -9.94
C GLU A 175 -5.90 -12.37 -11.10
N THR A 176 -6.28 -13.60 -10.76
CA THR A 176 -6.80 -14.63 -11.68
C THR A 176 -7.85 -14.05 -12.64
N GLU A 177 -7.91 -14.52 -13.89
CA GLU A 177 -8.89 -14.06 -14.89
C GLU A 177 -10.34 -14.01 -14.36
N GLU A 178 -10.72 -14.93 -13.48
CA GLU A 178 -12.04 -14.96 -12.84
C GLU A 178 -12.35 -13.73 -11.99
N SER A 179 -11.36 -13.18 -11.26
CA SER A 179 -11.58 -11.98 -10.44
C SER A 179 -11.67 -10.73 -11.30
N ILE A 180 -10.94 -10.67 -12.42
CA ILE A 180 -11.06 -9.62 -13.45
C ILE A 180 -12.46 -9.64 -14.09
N ILE A 181 -12.99 -10.83 -14.42
CA ILE A 181 -14.34 -10.98 -14.98
C ILE A 181 -15.41 -10.60 -13.94
N LYS A 182 -15.21 -10.98 -12.67
CA LYS A 182 -16.10 -10.58 -11.56
C LYS A 182 -16.05 -9.06 -11.32
N GLU A 183 -14.87 -8.43 -11.48
CA GLU A 183 -14.62 -6.99 -11.40
C GLU A 183 -15.30 -6.20 -12.54
N GLN A 184 -15.24 -6.67 -13.78
CA GLN A 184 -15.95 -6.04 -14.90
C GLN A 184 -17.48 -6.09 -14.72
N ARG A 185 -17.99 -7.18 -14.15
CA ARG A 185 -19.42 -7.33 -13.83
C ARG A 185 -19.85 -6.42 -12.68
N SER A 186 -19.02 -6.25 -11.64
CA SER A 186 -19.33 -5.35 -10.52
C SER A 186 -19.29 -3.87 -10.94
N ARG A 187 -18.31 -3.45 -11.74
CA ARG A 187 -18.25 -2.10 -12.31
C ARG A 187 -19.44 -1.78 -13.20
N LYS A 188 -19.86 -2.72 -14.06
CA LYS A 188 -21.10 -2.57 -14.83
C LYS A 188 -22.29 -2.39 -13.90
N LYS A 189 -22.45 -3.23 -12.87
CA LYS A 189 -23.56 -3.09 -11.89
C LYS A 189 -23.56 -1.75 -11.16
N ILE A 190 -22.40 -1.27 -10.70
CA ILE A 190 -22.29 0.02 -10.00
C ILE A 190 -22.59 1.18 -10.95
N ALA A 191 -22.09 1.14 -12.19
CA ALA A 191 -22.41 2.13 -13.20
C ALA A 191 -23.90 2.11 -13.58
N THR A 192 -24.52 0.92 -13.64
CA THR A 192 -25.96 0.80 -13.93
C THR A 192 -26.83 1.30 -12.78
N ASN A 193 -26.43 1.02 -11.53
CA ASN A 193 -27.17 1.49 -10.35
C ASN A 193 -26.98 3.00 -10.12
N GLY A 194 -25.77 3.54 -10.30
CA GLY A 194 -25.53 4.98 -10.21
C GLY A 194 -26.26 5.78 -11.29
N PHE A 195 -26.38 5.24 -12.50
CA PHE A 195 -27.17 5.83 -13.58
C PHE A 195 -28.68 5.83 -13.27
N PHE A 196 -29.19 4.80 -12.60
CA PHE A 196 -30.59 4.75 -12.16
C PHE A 196 -30.90 5.66 -10.96
N ASP A 197 -29.93 5.87 -10.06
CA ASP A 197 -30.08 6.80 -8.93
C ASP A 197 -30.02 8.28 -9.38
N GLU A 198 -29.20 8.62 -10.38
CA GLU A 198 -29.20 9.97 -10.99
C GLU A 198 -30.53 10.28 -11.71
N ILE A 199 -31.14 9.29 -12.38
CA ILE A 199 -32.46 9.45 -13.02
C ILE A 199 -33.59 9.59 -11.98
N ARG A 200 -33.45 9.00 -10.79
CA ARG A 200 -34.46 9.07 -9.72
C ARG A 200 -34.40 10.35 -8.89
N ASN A 201 -33.23 10.98 -8.79
CA ASN A 201 -33.02 12.22 -8.02
C ASN A 201 -32.94 13.49 -8.89
N GLY A 202 -33.10 13.38 -10.21
CA GLY A 202 -33.19 14.52 -11.13
C GLY A 202 -34.61 15.09 -11.20
N ASP A 203 -34.77 16.33 -10.75
CA ASP A 203 -35.99 17.15 -10.88
C ASP A 203 -36.48 17.21 -12.34
N PRO A 204 -37.76 16.96 -12.66
CA PRO A 204 -38.27 16.95 -14.03
C PRO A 204 -38.62 18.37 -14.54
N ALA A 205 -37.68 19.31 -14.41
CA ALA A 205 -37.91 20.70 -14.82
C ALA A 205 -36.63 21.39 -15.33
N SER A 206 -36.08 20.93 -16.48
CA SER A 206 -35.54 21.83 -17.51
C SER A 206 -35.14 21.02 -18.75
N ASN A 207 -36.10 20.79 -19.65
CA ASN A 207 -35.80 20.47 -21.06
C ASN A 207 -35.10 21.69 -21.67
N LEU A 208 -33.92 21.55 -22.29
CA LEU A 208 -33.77 21.05 -23.67
C LEU A 208 -34.61 21.87 -24.65
N LEU A 209 -34.26 23.13 -24.92
CA LEU A 209 -34.75 23.88 -26.09
C LEU A 209 -33.98 25.19 -26.48
N ASP A 210 -32.75 25.46 -25.99
CA ASP A 210 -32.07 26.76 -26.29
C ASP A 210 -30.68 26.67 -26.96
N ALA A 211 -30.34 25.57 -27.65
CA ALA A 211 -29.04 25.44 -28.32
C ALA A 211 -29.12 25.06 -29.82
N LEU A 212 -30.22 25.41 -30.49
CA LEU A 212 -30.37 25.32 -31.93
C LEU A 212 -30.99 26.64 -32.40
N PHE A 213 -30.31 27.32 -33.35
CA PHE A 213 -30.58 28.67 -33.88
C PHE A 213 -30.08 29.78 -32.92
N ILE A 214 -29.05 30.57 -33.25
CA ILE A 214 -28.99 31.52 -34.38
C ILE A 214 -27.52 31.74 -34.80
N GLU A 215 -27.27 31.65 -36.11
CA GLU A 215 -26.13 32.26 -36.81
C GLU A 215 -26.37 33.78 -36.93
N ASP A 216 -25.37 34.58 -36.56
CA ASP A 216 -24.79 35.71 -37.33
C ASP A 216 -23.77 36.47 -36.47
#